data_AF-A0A1I1D1W3-F1
#
_entry.id   AF-A0A1I1D1W3-F1
#
_cell.length_a   1.000
_cell.length_b   1.000
_cell.length_c   1.000
_cell.angle_alpha   90.00
_cell.angle_beta   90.00
_cell.angle_gamma   90.00
#
_symmetry.space_group_name_H-M   'P 1'
#
loop_
_entity.id
_entity.type
_entity.pdbx_description
1 polymer ?
#
loop_
_entity_poly.entity_id
_entity_poly.type
_entity_poly.pdbx_seq_one_letter_code
_entity_poly.pdbx_strand_id
1 'polypeptide(L)' 'MHEQFERAAFRSGWLAARAGAPFGENPLARGPLVRFHRHWGRGWAAHVERACRLAFRPKNSDCQEAFHE' A
#
# COMPACT_ATOMS: atom_id res chain seq x y z
N MET A 1 3.42 22.33 7.26
CA MET A 1 4.65 21.66 6.73
C MET A 1 4.66 20.14 6.96
N HIS A 2 4.17 19.62 8.09
CA HIS A 2 4.16 18.18 8.40
C HIS A 2 3.35 17.32 7.42
N GLU A 3 2.20 17.79 6.96
CA GLU A 3 1.32 17.03 6.05
C GLU A 3 1.99 16.66 4.71
N GLN A 4 2.89 17.51 4.19
CA GLN A 4 3.65 17.20 2.96
C GLN A 4 4.60 16.03 3.18
N PHE A 5 5.27 15.97 4.34
CA PHE A 5 6.14 14.86 4.71
C PHE A 5 5.35 13.57 4.99
N GLU A 6 4.17 13.66 5.59
CA GLU A 6 3.29 12.50 5.79
C GLU A 6 2.83 11.90 4.46
N ARG A 7 2.38 12.74 3.52
CA ARG A 7 2.01 12.32 2.16
C ARG A 7 3.20 11.76 1.39
N ALA A 8 4.38 12.38 1.52
CA ALA A 8 5.60 11.91 0.88
C ALA A 8 6.03 10.54 1.44
N ALA A 9 6.02 10.37 2.78
CA ALA A 9 6.31 9.11 3.43
C ALA A 9 5.32 8.01 3.00
N PHE A 10 4.03 8.31 2.94
CA PHE A 10 3.04 7.36 2.44
C PHE A 10 3.32 6.93 1.00
N ARG A 11 3.57 7.88 0.10
CA ARG A 11 3.87 7.57 -1.31
C ARG A 11 5.16 6.78 -1.46
N SER A 12 6.20 7.10 -0.71
CA SER A 12 7.46 6.34 -0.77
C SER A 12 7.30 4.93 -0.22
N GLY A 13 6.49 4.71 0.82
CA GLY A 13 6.13 3.38 1.31
C GLY A 13 5.38 2.55 0.27
N TRP A 14 4.40 3.15 -0.41
CA TRP A 14 3.69 2.49 -1.51
C TRP A 14 4.64 2.08 -2.65
N LEU A 15 5.53 2.97 -3.07
CA LEU A 15 6.49 2.70 -4.14
C LEU A 15 7.50 1.62 -3.74
N ALA A 16 7.95 1.61 -2.49
CA ALA A 16 8.85 0.58 -1.98
C ALA A 16 8.20 -0.81 -2.02
N ALA A 17 6.96 -0.93 -1.53
CA ALA A 17 6.19 -2.17 -1.64
C ALA A 17 6.01 -2.62 -3.09
N ARG A 18 5.69 -1.68 -3.99
CA ARG A 18 5.56 -1.96 -5.43
C ARG A 18 6.86 -2.47 -6.06
N ALA A 19 8.01 -2.02 -5.58
CA ALA A 19 9.32 -2.49 -6.00
C ALA A 19 9.73 -3.83 -5.36
N GLY A 20 8.92 -4.37 -4.45
CA GLY A 20 9.23 -5.61 -3.72
C GLY A 20 10.15 -5.42 -2.51
N ALA A 21 10.39 -4.19 -2.06
CA ALA A 21 11.23 -3.93 -0.89
C ALA A 21 10.54 -4.46 0.38
N PRO A 22 11.26 -5.20 1.25
CA PRO A 22 10.69 -5.71 2.50
C PRO A 22 10.42 -4.56 3.48
N PHE A 23 9.41 -4.72 4.33
CA PHE A 23 9.02 -3.70 5.31
C PHE A 23 10.16 -3.30 6.26
N GLY A 24 11.05 -4.23 6.60
CA GLY A 24 12.20 -4.00 7.48
C GLY A 24 13.24 -3.02 6.93
N GLU A 25 13.25 -2.80 5.62
CA GLU A 25 14.15 -1.84 4.95
C GLU A 25 13.60 -0.41 4.94
N ASN A 26 12.63 -0.10 5.81
CA ASN A 26 12.08 1.24 5.94
C ASN A 26 13.18 2.28 6.27
N PRO A 27 13.50 3.21 5.35
CA PRO A 27 14.57 4.18 5.56
C PRO A 27 14.21 5.21 6.64
N LEU A 28 12.92 5.36 6.95
CA LEU A 28 12.43 6.27 7.98
C LEU A 28 12.42 5.62 9.37
N ALA A 29 12.83 4.36 9.53
CA ALA A 29 12.89 3.72 10.84
C ALA A 29 13.95 4.33 11.77
N ARG A 30 14.89 5.12 11.22
CA ARG A 30 15.98 5.76 11.97
C ARG A 30 16.16 7.22 11.54
N GLY A 31 16.70 8.04 12.44
CA GLY A 31 17.08 9.42 12.15
C GLY A 31 15.95 10.47 12.27
N PRO A 32 16.14 11.68 11.73
CA PRO A 32 15.28 12.85 12.00
C PRO A 32 13.85 12.73 11.45
N LEU A 33 13.62 11.78 10.53
CA LEU A 33 12.31 11.52 9.91
C LEU A 33 11.55 10.37 10.58
N VAL A 34 12.02 9.83 11.72
CA VAL A 34 11.42 8.68 12.43
C VAL A 34 9.94 8.85 12.77
N ARG A 35 9.52 10.09 13.00
CA ARG A 35 8.11 10.43 13.25
C ARG A 35 7.18 10.07 12.09
N PHE A 36 7.70 9.96 10.86
CA PHE A 36 6.93 9.61 9.67
C PHE A 36 7.01 8.11 9.32
N HIS A 37 7.74 7.27 10.08
CA HIS A 37 7.88 5.84 9.74
C HIS A 37 6.52 5.12 9.68
N ARG A 38 5.55 5.51 10.52
CA ARG A 38 4.19 4.96 10.50
C ARG A 38 3.45 5.31 9.20
N HIS A 39 3.67 6.50 8.66
CA HIS A 39 3.05 6.94 7.40
C HIS A 39 3.61 6.16 6.21
N TRP A 40 4.94 5.93 6.21
CA TRP A 40 5.57 5.02 5.26
C TRP A 40 5.01 3.61 5.36
N GLY A 41 4.90 3.07 6.58
CA GLY A 41 4.37 1.74 6.79
C GLY A 41 2.93 1.57 6.31
N ARG A 42 2.08 2.59 6.50
CA ARG A 42 0.71 2.62 5.95
C ARG A 42 0.70 2.56 4.42
N GLY A 43 1.58 3.29 3.75
CA GLY A 43 1.70 3.27 2.30
C GLY A 43 2.13 1.91 1.77
N TRP A 44 3.12 1.29 2.44
CA TRP A 44 3.59 -0.06 2.12
C TRP A 44 2.48 -1.09 2.24
N ALA A 45 1.79 -1.11 3.40
CA ALA A 45 0.69 -2.03 3.67
C ALA A 45 -0.46 -1.85 2.68
N ALA A 46 -0.84 -0.61 2.34
CA ALA A 46 -1.90 -0.33 1.39
C ALA A 46 -1.61 -0.91 -0.01
N HIS A 47 -0.35 -0.89 -0.46
CA HIS A 47 0.02 -1.55 -1.71
C HIS A 47 -0.06 -3.07 -1.61
N VAL A 48 0.45 -3.65 -0.53
CA VAL A 48 0.40 -5.12 -0.32
C VAL A 48 -1.03 -5.61 -0.24
N GLU A 49 -1.89 -4.94 0.53
CA GLU A 49 -3.32 -5.24 0.58
C GLU A 49 -3.97 -5.15 -0.80
N ARG A 50 -3.66 -4.11 -1.59
CA ARG A 50 -4.14 -3.98 -2.97
C ARG A 50 -3.63 -5.13 -3.85
N ALA A 51 -2.35 -5.48 -3.77
CA ALA A 51 -1.76 -6.56 -4.54
C ALA A 51 -2.41 -7.91 -4.19
N CYS A 52 -2.60 -8.18 -2.89
CA CYS A 52 -3.34 -9.35 -2.42
C CYS A 52 -4.77 -9.37 -2.97
N ARG A 53 -5.53 -8.26 -2.88
CA ARG A 53 -6.90 -8.19 -3.44
C ARG A 53 -6.94 -8.46 -4.94
N LEU A 54 -5.95 -7.98 -5.70
CA LEU A 54 -5.86 -8.22 -7.13
C LEU A 54 -5.47 -9.66 -7.45
N ALA A 55 -4.56 -10.25 -6.66
CA ALA A 55 -4.15 -11.65 -6.81
C ALA A 55 -5.27 -12.64 -6.43
N PHE A 56 -6.07 -12.30 -5.42
CA PHE A 56 -7.22 -13.09 -4.97
C PHE A 56 -8.55 -12.65 -5.59
N ARG A 57 -8.53 -11.80 -6.63
CA ARG A 57 -9.77 -11.39 -7.30
C ARG A 57 -10.37 -12.63 -7.96
N PRO A 58 -11.58 -13.07 -7.57
CA PRO A 58 -12.22 -14.21 -8.22
C PRO A 58 -12.41 -13.89 -9.70
N LYS A 59 -11.95 -14.79 -10.58
CA LYS A 59 -12.09 -14.64 -12.03
C LYS A 59 -13.55 -14.72 -12.52
N ASN A 60 -14.49 -15.05 -11.64
CA ASN A 60 -15.89 -15.31 -11.98
C ASN A 60 -16.82 -14.21 -11.45
N SER A 61 -16.58 -12.96 -11.85
CA SER A 61 -17.59 -11.89 -11.70
C SER A 61 -18.43 -11.69 -12.98
N ASP A 62 -18.42 -12.66 -13.89
CA ASP A 62 -19.24 -12.71 -15.12
C ASP A 62 -20.39 -13.74 -15.03
N CYS A 63 -21.02 -13.90 -13.86
CA CYS A 63 -22.23 -14.73 -13.75
C CYS A 63 -23.27 -14.04 -12.85
N GLN A 64 -23.82 -12.90 -13.28
CA GLN A 64 -25.04 -12.38 -12.67
C GLN A 64 -25.83 -11.41 -13.58
N GLU A 65 -26.10 -11.81 -14.83
CA GLU A 65 -27.28 -11.35 -15.57
C GLU A 65 -27.88 -12.53 -16.32
N ALA A 66 -28.56 -13.40 -15.58
CA ALA A 66 -29.48 -14.39 -16.13
C ALA A 66 -30.53 -14.70 -15.06
N PHE A 67 -31.31 -13.71 -14.65
CA PHE A 67 -32.61 -13.90 -14.01
C PHE A 67 -33.36 -12.57 -14.03
N HIS A 68 -34.07 -12.32 -15.12
CA HIS A 68 -35.45 -11.87 -15.07
C HIS A 68 -36.10 -12.32 -16.38
N GLU A 69 -36.96 -13.33 -16.25
CA GLU A 69 -37.98 -13.73 -17.24
C GLU A 69 -38.87 -12.55 -17.62
#